data_AF-A0A413FKI5-F1
#
_entry.id   AF-A0A413FKI5-F1
#
_cell.length_a   1.000
_cell.length_b   1.000
_cell.length_c   1.000
_cell.angle_alpha   90.00
_cell.angle_beta   90.00
_cell.angle_gamma   90.00
#
_symmetry.space_group_name_H-M   'P 1'
#
loop_
_entity.id
_entity.type
_entity.pdbx_description
1 polymer ?
#
loop_
_entity_poly.entity_id
_entity_poly.type
_entity_poly.pdbx_seq_one_letter_code
_entity_poly.pdbx_strand_id
1 'polypeptide(L)'
;MNYTSEERPVIQVNTLGGFSLTLGEKNMGDNDNRSRKAWSLLCFLIMNRKKELGIGDLFAAIWPDESQDNPYGALKTLVFRVRKMLEAAGFPAQELLVNRHGTYAWSSESLGCRVDAERFEELCHLVLDPGRPMAGVYAEAMEAVALYRGYFLPKSGDESWVIPISAYYHSLYQKVVCRTATYLTGEKRYEETVDLCRRAVAIDPYDEHFYYHLIYASFLEGRQEEALKLYNETTEMFYRDKLITPSESFKELYRVISIRERPALAQLDQIQRELGEAISGQDGAYLCEYAVFKRLFQIEQRGVERSGDSIYLCLLTVSDRQGRMLRPEIQSRAMERLKQSVKCSLRSSDAFSRYSVSQYIILLPTTTYENGERVVRRILGNFNRNYVRKDVAINYSLSPILPG
;
A
#
# COMPACT_ATOMS: atom_id res chain seq x y z
N MET A 1 18.43 50.14 -2.22
CA MET A 1 19.60 49.34 -1.86
C MET A 1 19.92 48.47 -3.06
N ASN A 2 21.08 48.71 -3.68
CA ASN A 2 21.57 47.94 -4.83
C ASN A 2 22.14 46.62 -4.31
N TYR A 3 21.43 45.52 -4.51
CA TYR A 3 22.01 44.20 -4.33
C TYR A 3 22.88 43.91 -5.56
N THR A 4 24.20 43.93 -5.37
CA THR A 4 25.14 43.14 -6.17
C THR A 4 24.68 41.69 -6.20
N SER A 5 25.10 40.93 -7.21
CA SER A 5 24.79 39.52 -7.49
C SER A 5 25.31 38.53 -6.44
N GLU A 6 25.13 38.83 -5.16
CA GLU A 6 25.17 37.91 -4.03
C GLU A 6 23.79 37.28 -3.87
N GLU A 7 23.78 35.98 -3.59
CA GLU A 7 22.61 35.10 -3.65
C GLU A 7 21.36 35.71 -3.00
N ARG A 8 20.33 35.99 -3.81
CA ARG A 8 19.03 36.43 -3.29
C ARG A 8 18.58 35.44 -2.21
N PRO A 9 18.15 35.89 -1.03
CA PRO A 9 17.75 34.98 0.02
C PRO A 9 16.60 34.08 -0.48
N VAL A 10 16.70 32.79 -0.19
CA VAL A 10 15.77 31.77 -0.69
C VAL A 10 14.97 31.19 0.46
N ILE A 11 13.65 31.25 0.33
CA ILE A 11 12.72 30.52 1.18
C ILE A 11 12.70 29.06 0.75
N GLN A 12 12.92 28.16 1.71
CA GLN A 12 12.70 26.73 1.53
C GLN A 12 11.31 26.37 2.07
N VAL A 13 10.54 25.67 1.25
CA VAL A 13 9.23 25.13 1.60
C VAL A 13 9.32 23.62 1.54
N ASN A 14 9.03 22.96 2.65
CA ASN A 14 8.83 21.51 2.68
C ASN A 14 7.33 21.21 2.78
N THR A 15 6.88 20.23 2.03
CA THR A 15 5.47 19.83 1.89
C THR A 15 5.29 18.31 1.87
N LEU A 16 6.34 17.53 1.62
CA LEU A 16 6.30 16.06 1.58
C LEU A 16 6.62 15.47 2.96
N GLY A 17 5.60 15.03 3.68
CA GLY A 17 5.72 14.50 5.06
C GLY A 17 5.44 15.52 6.16
N GLY A 18 5.10 16.76 5.79
CA GLY A 18 4.78 17.85 6.72
C GLY A 18 4.92 19.20 6.02
N PHE A 19 4.43 20.27 6.64
CA PHE A 19 4.68 21.63 6.15
C PHE A 19 5.74 22.35 6.99
N SER A 20 6.72 22.96 6.32
CA SER A 20 7.61 23.94 6.95
C SER A 20 8.09 25.01 5.97
N LEU A 21 8.25 26.22 6.46
CA LEU A 21 8.83 27.38 5.80
C LEU A 21 10.10 27.78 6.53
N THR A 22 11.22 27.98 5.82
CA THR A 22 12.49 28.43 6.43
C THR A 22 13.16 29.52 5.61
N LEU A 23 13.77 30.50 6.31
CA LEU A 23 14.53 31.61 5.71
C LEU A 23 15.64 32.04 6.70
N GLY A 24 16.87 31.58 6.47
CA GLY A 24 17.94 31.76 7.44
C GLY A 24 17.60 31.07 8.76
N GLU A 25 17.64 31.79 9.88
CA GLU A 25 17.25 31.28 11.20
C GLU A 25 15.73 31.25 11.43
N LYS A 26 14.95 31.87 10.55
CA LYS A 26 13.48 31.95 10.69
C LYS A 26 12.87 30.64 10.25
N ASN A 27 12.02 30.07 11.08
CA ASN A 27 11.26 28.87 10.77
C ASN A 27 9.78 29.02 11.16
N MET A 28 8.95 28.30 10.44
CA MET A 28 7.53 28.17 10.72
C MET A 28 7.09 26.83 10.18
N GLY A 29 6.31 26.06 10.94
CA GLY A 29 5.91 24.73 10.50
C GLY A 29 4.63 24.27 11.14
N ASP A 30 4.26 23.02 10.90
CA ASP A 30 2.98 22.44 11.28
C ASP A 30 2.55 22.62 12.76
N ASN A 31 3.45 22.97 13.67
CA ASN A 31 3.14 23.26 15.09
C ASN A 31 2.64 24.71 15.31
N ASP A 32 2.86 25.60 14.34
CA ASP A 32 2.42 27.00 14.37
C ASP A 32 1.01 27.18 13.79
N ASN A 33 0.38 26.08 13.33
CA ASN A 33 -0.94 26.06 12.74
C ASN A 33 -2.05 26.30 13.79
N ARG A 34 -2.27 27.57 14.15
CA ARG A 34 -3.34 28.00 15.07
C ARG A 34 -4.68 28.23 14.38
N SER A 35 -4.70 28.31 13.06
CA SER A 35 -5.91 28.57 12.26
C SER A 35 -5.85 27.79 10.96
N ARG A 36 -6.58 26.67 10.91
CA ARG A 36 -6.58 25.72 9.79
C ARG A 36 -6.82 26.38 8.43
N LYS A 37 -7.84 27.25 8.30
CA LYS A 37 -8.12 27.97 7.03
C LYS A 37 -7.00 28.92 6.62
N ALA A 38 -6.31 29.56 7.58
CA ALA A 38 -5.22 30.48 7.27
C ALA A 38 -3.98 29.69 6.80
N TRP A 39 -3.70 28.57 7.46
CA TRP A 39 -2.65 27.65 7.06
C TRP A 39 -2.88 27.08 5.66
N SER A 40 -4.10 26.62 5.40
CA SER A 40 -4.54 26.13 4.10
C SER A 40 -4.33 27.18 3.00
N LEU A 41 -4.79 28.43 3.23
CA LEU A 41 -4.59 29.52 2.27
C LEU A 41 -3.11 29.80 1.99
N LEU A 42 -2.26 29.79 3.02
CA LEU A 42 -0.82 29.96 2.85
C LEU A 42 -0.23 28.86 1.96
N CYS A 43 -0.52 27.59 2.26
CA CYS A 43 -0.05 26.45 1.48
C CYS A 43 -0.55 26.54 0.03
N PHE A 44 -1.84 26.80 -0.16
CA PHE A 44 -2.46 26.90 -1.49
C PHE A 44 -1.81 27.96 -2.36
N LEU A 45 -1.54 29.14 -1.78
CA LEU A 45 -0.89 30.25 -2.49
C LEU A 45 0.56 29.95 -2.85
N ILE A 46 1.33 29.30 -1.96
CA ILE A 46 2.72 28.89 -2.25
C ILE A 46 2.75 27.87 -3.40
N MET A 47 1.87 26.88 -3.36
CA MET A 47 1.81 25.79 -4.35
C MET A 47 1.34 26.28 -5.72
N ASN A 48 0.53 27.35 -5.76
CA ASN A 48 0.03 27.94 -7.00
C ASN A 48 0.70 29.27 -7.33
N ARG A 49 1.87 29.59 -6.75
CA ARG A 49 2.57 30.87 -6.94
C ARG A 49 2.95 31.20 -8.39
N LYS A 50 3.03 30.18 -9.25
CA LYS A 50 3.33 30.31 -10.68
C LYS A 50 2.07 30.49 -11.55
N LYS A 51 0.87 30.47 -10.94
CA LYS A 51 -0.42 30.60 -11.64
C LYS A 51 -1.07 31.94 -11.31
N GLU A 52 -1.86 32.44 -12.24
CA GLU A 52 -2.78 33.56 -12.00
C GLU A 52 -4.07 32.99 -11.43
N LEU A 53 -4.45 33.41 -10.21
CA LEU A 53 -5.63 32.92 -9.50
C LEU A 53 -6.64 34.04 -9.32
N GLY A 54 -7.90 33.81 -9.64
CA GLY A 54 -8.99 34.71 -9.29
C GLY A 54 -9.39 34.60 -7.81
N ILE A 55 -10.18 35.58 -7.35
CA ILE A 55 -10.83 35.53 -6.03
C ILE A 55 -11.71 34.27 -5.90
N GLY A 56 -12.39 33.88 -6.99
CA GLY A 56 -13.23 32.68 -7.04
C GLY A 56 -12.44 31.40 -6.80
N ASP A 57 -11.24 31.26 -7.40
CA ASP A 57 -10.39 30.08 -7.25
C ASP A 57 -9.89 29.93 -5.80
N LEU A 58 -9.41 31.05 -5.22
CA LEU A 58 -8.99 31.08 -3.82
C LEU A 58 -10.15 30.76 -2.87
N PHE A 59 -11.34 31.26 -3.18
CA PHE A 59 -12.51 31.01 -2.36
C PHE A 59 -12.95 29.55 -2.43
N ALA A 60 -13.09 28.99 -3.63
CA ALA A 60 -13.51 27.60 -3.83
C ALA A 60 -12.53 26.59 -3.23
N ALA A 61 -11.23 26.88 -3.22
CA ALA A 61 -10.24 26.01 -2.60
C ALA A 61 -10.35 25.96 -1.07
N ILE A 62 -10.65 27.10 -0.42
CA ILE A 62 -10.66 27.22 1.05
C ILE A 62 -12.05 26.98 1.65
N TRP A 63 -13.10 27.21 0.85
CA TRP A 63 -14.50 27.11 1.23
C TRP A 63 -15.30 26.35 0.16
N PRO A 64 -15.02 25.07 -0.09
CA PRO A 64 -15.63 24.31 -1.20
C PRO A 64 -17.16 24.17 -1.07
N ASP A 65 -17.68 24.18 0.15
CA ASP A 65 -19.10 23.92 0.46
C ASP A 65 -19.84 25.13 1.05
N GLU A 66 -19.23 26.32 1.08
CA GLU A 66 -19.86 27.53 1.62
C GLU A 66 -20.17 28.53 0.52
N SER A 67 -21.39 29.08 0.51
CA SER A 67 -21.69 30.32 -0.19
C SER A 67 -21.48 31.51 0.77
N GLN A 68 -20.81 32.55 0.30
CA GLN A 68 -20.58 33.78 1.07
C GLN A 68 -21.06 34.98 0.26
N ASP A 69 -21.81 35.88 0.91
CA ASP A 69 -22.32 37.09 0.28
C ASP A 69 -21.18 38.06 -0.12
N ASN A 70 -20.04 37.98 0.57
CA ASN A 70 -18.83 38.77 0.26
C ASN A 70 -17.54 37.92 0.32
N PRO A 71 -17.26 37.10 -0.71
CA PRO A 71 -16.07 36.25 -0.79
C PRO A 71 -14.76 37.03 -0.67
N TYR A 72 -14.71 38.23 -1.25
CA TYR A 72 -13.54 39.10 -1.20
C TYR A 72 -13.23 39.57 0.23
N GLY A 73 -14.25 39.99 0.99
CA GLY A 73 -14.10 40.42 2.38
C GLY A 73 -13.62 39.29 3.30
N ALA A 74 -14.15 38.07 3.11
CA ALA A 74 -13.71 36.88 3.82
C ALA A 74 -12.24 36.55 3.52
N LEU A 75 -11.85 36.55 2.24
CA LEU A 75 -10.46 36.35 1.82
C LEU A 75 -9.53 37.44 2.37
N LYS A 76 -9.91 38.72 2.30
CA LYS A 76 -9.12 39.84 2.87
C LYS A 76 -8.83 39.62 4.36
N THR A 77 -9.83 39.19 5.12
CA THR A 77 -9.68 38.88 6.54
C THR A 77 -8.75 37.70 6.77
N LEU A 78 -8.87 36.66 5.95
CA LEU A 78 -8.02 35.46 6.05
C LEU A 78 -6.56 35.78 5.69
N VAL A 79 -6.33 36.54 4.62
CA VAL A 79 -5.01 37.05 4.21
C VAL A 79 -4.36 37.87 5.31
N PHE A 80 -5.12 38.73 5.98
CA PHE A 80 -4.60 39.48 7.13
C PHE A 80 -4.10 38.55 8.25
N ARG A 81 -4.83 37.46 8.54
CA ARG A 81 -4.40 36.46 9.51
C ARG A 81 -3.14 35.72 9.04
N VAL A 82 -3.04 35.35 7.76
CA VAL A 82 -1.83 34.75 7.19
C VAL A 82 -0.64 35.69 7.34
N ARG A 83 -0.79 36.98 7.05
CA ARG A 83 0.28 37.96 7.22
C ARG A 83 0.73 38.07 8.67
N LYS A 84 -0.21 38.15 9.62
CA LYS A 84 0.12 38.18 11.05
C LYS A 84 0.88 36.95 11.51
N MET A 85 0.52 35.79 10.97
CA MET A 85 1.19 34.53 11.24
C MET A 85 2.63 34.51 10.70
N LEU A 86 2.84 34.97 9.47
CA LEU A 86 4.17 35.13 8.87
C LEU A 86 5.03 36.16 9.63
N GLU A 87 4.46 37.32 9.96
CA GLU A 87 5.13 38.39 10.73
C GLU A 87 5.57 37.90 12.11
N ALA A 88 4.72 37.12 12.80
CA ALA A 88 5.05 36.56 14.12
C ALA A 88 6.25 35.58 14.07
N ALA A 89 6.45 34.91 12.95
CA ALA A 89 7.60 34.06 12.69
C ALA A 89 8.78 34.82 12.02
N GLY A 90 8.68 36.16 11.91
CA GLY A 90 9.73 37.03 11.40
C GLY A 90 9.84 37.11 9.88
N PHE A 91 8.91 36.51 9.12
CA PHE A 91 8.91 36.58 7.65
C PHE A 91 8.39 37.94 7.15
N PRO A 92 8.93 38.48 6.04
CA PRO A 92 8.47 39.74 5.45
C PRO A 92 7.13 39.56 4.73
N ALA A 93 6.03 39.46 5.50
CA ALA A 93 4.73 39.05 4.99
C ALA A 93 4.14 39.92 3.88
N GLN A 94 4.43 41.23 3.89
CA GLN A 94 3.94 42.15 2.85
C GLN A 94 4.65 41.96 1.51
N GLU A 95 5.90 41.50 1.55
CA GLU A 95 6.66 41.18 0.34
C GLU A 95 6.28 39.81 -0.20
N LEU A 96 6.01 38.85 0.69
CA LEU A 96 5.69 37.47 0.32
C LEU A 96 4.24 37.28 -0.10
N LEU A 97 3.30 38.03 0.46
CA LEU A 97 1.88 37.92 0.16
C LEU A 97 1.37 39.24 -0.40
N VAL A 98 1.36 39.35 -1.73
CA VAL A 98 1.05 40.58 -2.45
C VAL A 98 -0.38 40.57 -3.00
N ASN A 99 -0.93 41.76 -3.23
CA ASN A 99 -2.12 41.89 -4.06
C ASN A 99 -1.67 42.08 -5.52
N ARG A 100 -2.13 41.23 -6.44
CA ARG A 100 -1.76 41.28 -7.85
C ARG A 100 -3.03 41.20 -8.69
N HIS A 101 -3.26 42.17 -9.57
CA HIS A 101 -4.45 42.23 -10.43
C HIS A 101 -5.80 42.01 -9.70
N GLY A 102 -5.92 42.53 -8.47
CA GLY A 102 -7.16 42.41 -7.68
C GLY A 102 -7.32 41.10 -6.90
N THR A 103 -6.34 40.18 -6.98
CA THR A 103 -6.29 38.93 -6.20
C THR A 103 -5.11 38.91 -5.21
N TYR A 104 -4.92 37.80 -4.50
CA TYR A 104 -3.76 37.56 -3.64
C TYR A 104 -2.84 36.49 -4.22
N ALA A 105 -1.54 36.71 -4.15
CA ALA A 105 -0.53 35.79 -4.66
C ALA A 105 0.68 35.70 -3.73
N TRP A 106 1.31 34.52 -3.71
CA TRP A 106 2.63 34.37 -3.12
C TRP A 106 3.71 34.91 -4.08
N SER A 107 4.45 35.92 -3.67
CA SER A 107 5.52 36.52 -4.47
C SER A 107 6.84 35.78 -4.28
N SER A 108 7.59 35.66 -5.37
CA SER A 108 8.99 35.20 -5.37
C SER A 108 9.93 36.21 -6.02
N GLU A 109 9.51 37.48 -6.09
CA GLU A 109 10.28 38.55 -6.73
C GLU A 109 11.43 39.05 -5.85
N SER A 110 11.14 39.33 -4.57
CA SER A 110 12.15 39.81 -3.61
C SER A 110 12.95 38.67 -2.98
N LEU A 111 12.36 37.47 -2.90
CA LEU A 111 12.93 36.27 -2.29
C LEU A 111 12.73 35.08 -3.21
N GLY A 112 13.78 34.29 -3.43
CA GLY A 112 13.64 33.01 -4.14
C GLY A 112 12.72 32.07 -3.34
N CYS A 113 12.04 31.14 -4.01
CA CYS A 113 11.17 30.16 -3.37
C CYS A 113 11.40 28.76 -3.95
N ARG A 114 11.99 27.88 -3.15
CA ARG A 114 12.23 26.47 -3.48
C ARG A 114 11.23 25.61 -2.71
N VAL A 115 10.56 24.72 -3.42
CA VAL A 115 9.56 23.81 -2.86
C VAL A 115 10.04 22.37 -3.10
N ASP A 116 10.12 21.57 -2.05
CA ASP A 116 10.57 20.18 -2.11
C ASP A 116 9.75 19.33 -3.11
N ALA A 117 8.43 19.51 -3.15
CA ALA A 117 7.53 18.79 -4.04
C ALA A 117 7.80 19.08 -5.52
N GLU A 118 8.20 20.30 -5.88
CA GLU A 118 8.56 20.64 -7.26
C GLU A 118 9.89 19.97 -7.65
N ARG A 119 10.89 20.02 -6.78
CA ARG A 119 12.17 19.33 -7.01
C ARG A 119 11.98 17.82 -7.11
N PHE A 120 11.16 17.26 -6.22
CA PHE A 120 10.78 15.85 -6.24
C PHE A 120 10.11 15.46 -7.57
N GLU A 121 9.17 16.27 -8.06
CA GLU A 121 8.49 16.05 -9.34
C GLU A 121 9.47 16.03 -10.52
N GLU A 122 10.36 17.03 -10.61
CA GLU A 122 11.39 17.12 -11.64
C GLU A 122 12.27 15.86 -11.66
N LEU A 123 12.73 15.42 -10.49
CA LEU A 123 13.54 14.20 -10.35
C LEU A 123 12.76 12.95 -10.73
N CYS A 124 11.49 12.86 -10.32
CA CYS A 124 10.62 11.74 -10.68
C CYS A 124 10.42 11.64 -12.19
N HIS A 125 10.17 12.75 -12.88
CA HIS A 125 10.06 12.74 -14.34
C HIS A 125 11.35 12.31 -15.03
N LEU A 126 12.49 12.77 -14.53
CA LEU A 126 13.80 12.35 -15.02
C LEU A 126 14.03 10.85 -14.84
N VAL A 127 13.73 10.34 -13.65
CA VAL A 127 13.93 8.94 -13.27
C VAL A 127 12.94 8.03 -13.97
N LEU A 128 11.72 8.48 -14.26
CA LEU A 128 10.67 7.68 -14.89
C LEU A 128 10.68 7.78 -16.42
N ASP A 129 11.55 8.59 -17.03
CA ASP A 129 11.77 8.66 -18.47
C ASP A 129 12.20 7.26 -19.01
N PRO A 130 11.45 6.65 -19.94
CA PRO A 130 11.83 5.38 -20.57
C PRO A 130 13.12 5.46 -21.39
N GLY A 131 13.47 6.65 -21.90
CA GLY A 131 14.67 6.88 -22.70
C GLY A 131 15.96 6.95 -21.89
N ARG A 132 15.88 7.00 -20.56
CA ARG A 132 17.05 7.09 -19.67
C ARG A 132 17.30 5.78 -18.93
N PRO A 133 18.50 5.18 -19.03
CA PRO A 133 18.85 4.00 -18.23
C PRO A 133 18.97 4.37 -16.75
N MET A 134 18.53 3.46 -15.86
CA MET A 134 18.54 3.71 -14.42
C MET A 134 19.93 4.05 -13.85
N ALA A 135 20.98 3.43 -14.37
CA ALA A 135 22.35 3.72 -13.95
C ALA A 135 22.74 5.20 -14.10
N GLY A 136 22.20 5.89 -15.13
CA GLY A 136 22.49 7.30 -15.39
C GLY A 136 21.63 8.30 -14.61
N VAL A 137 20.63 7.83 -13.87
CA VAL A 137 19.71 8.65 -13.06
C VAL A 137 19.56 8.14 -11.63
N TYR A 138 20.48 7.27 -11.19
CA TYR A 138 20.39 6.61 -9.89
C TYR A 138 20.54 7.60 -8.73
N ALA A 139 21.44 8.59 -8.85
CA ALA A 139 21.62 9.61 -7.83
C ALA A 139 20.34 10.45 -7.65
N GLU A 140 19.71 10.81 -8.76
CA GLU A 140 18.44 11.55 -8.80
C GLU A 140 17.28 10.74 -8.24
N ALA A 141 17.26 9.43 -8.47
CA ALA A 141 16.29 8.52 -7.85
C ALA A 141 16.43 8.50 -6.32
N MET A 142 17.66 8.41 -5.82
CA MET A 142 17.91 8.43 -4.38
C MET A 142 17.61 9.80 -3.75
N GLU A 143 17.89 10.89 -4.45
CA GLU A 143 17.48 12.24 -4.04
C GLU A 143 15.95 12.35 -3.94
N ALA A 144 15.22 11.90 -4.97
CA ALA A 144 13.75 11.90 -4.97
C ALA A 144 13.18 11.11 -3.78
N VAL A 145 13.70 9.91 -3.54
CA VAL A 145 13.31 9.07 -2.39
C VAL A 145 13.62 9.75 -1.05
N ALA A 146 14.70 10.53 -0.95
CA ALA A 146 15.06 11.25 0.27
C ALA A 146 14.17 12.49 0.54
N LEU A 147 13.69 13.14 -0.52
CA LEU A 147 12.76 14.27 -0.43
C LEU A 147 11.36 13.82 0.03
N TYR A 148 10.90 12.66 -0.42
CA TYR A 148 9.59 12.14 -0.03
C TYR A 148 9.62 11.51 1.37
N ARG A 149 9.28 12.28 2.40
CA ARG A 149 9.27 11.84 3.81
C ARG A 149 7.90 11.40 4.31
N GLY A 150 6.87 11.54 3.48
CA GLY A 150 5.49 11.20 3.78
C GLY A 150 4.54 11.85 2.78
N TYR A 151 3.23 11.64 2.99
CA TYR A 151 2.20 12.25 2.14
C TYR A 151 2.31 13.77 2.07
N PHE A 152 1.85 14.34 0.97
CA PHE A 152 1.83 15.77 0.76
C PHE A 152 0.84 16.45 1.74
N LEU A 153 1.33 17.43 2.50
CA LEU A 153 0.57 18.21 3.49
C LEU A 153 -0.33 17.33 4.39
N PRO A 154 0.23 16.40 5.18
CA PRO A 154 -0.56 15.39 5.88
C PRO A 154 -1.56 15.97 6.89
N LYS A 155 -1.27 17.13 7.50
CA LYS A 155 -2.20 17.83 8.42
C LYS A 155 -3.39 18.50 7.71
N SER A 156 -3.32 18.66 6.40
CA SER A 156 -4.40 19.18 5.53
C SER A 156 -4.87 18.11 4.54
N GLY A 157 -4.59 16.83 4.79
CA GLY A 157 -4.82 15.74 3.83
C GLY A 157 -6.28 15.47 3.49
N ASP A 158 -7.23 15.97 4.28
CA ASP A 158 -8.67 15.88 4.06
C ASP A 158 -9.24 17.10 3.31
N GLU A 159 -8.42 18.09 2.97
CA GLU A 159 -8.86 19.23 2.17
C GLU A 159 -9.00 18.85 0.69
N SER A 160 -10.09 19.28 0.06
CA SER A 160 -10.48 18.91 -1.31
C SER A 160 -9.41 19.18 -2.37
N TRP A 161 -8.64 20.26 -2.22
CA TRP A 161 -7.54 20.60 -3.13
C TRP A 161 -6.25 19.80 -2.86
N VAL A 162 -6.05 19.30 -1.63
CA VAL A 162 -4.86 18.54 -1.23
C VAL A 162 -4.95 17.08 -1.67
N ILE A 163 -6.13 16.46 -1.56
CA ILE A 163 -6.39 15.05 -1.88
C ILE A 163 -5.81 14.64 -3.25
N PRO A 164 -6.15 15.30 -4.39
CA PRO A 164 -5.65 14.89 -5.70
C PRO A 164 -4.15 15.11 -5.86
N ILE A 165 -3.58 16.15 -5.25
CA ILE A 165 -2.14 16.45 -5.32
C ILE A 165 -1.34 15.42 -4.51
N SER A 166 -1.84 15.05 -3.34
CA SER A 166 -1.22 14.03 -2.50
C SER A 166 -1.21 12.66 -3.17
N ALA A 167 -2.34 12.26 -3.79
CA ALA A 167 -2.41 11.03 -4.58
C ALA A 167 -1.43 11.02 -5.76
N TYR A 168 -1.29 12.17 -6.46
CA TYR A 168 -0.35 12.32 -7.56
C TYR A 168 1.11 12.12 -7.13
N TYR A 169 1.58 12.86 -6.12
CA TYR A 169 2.96 12.74 -5.64
C TYR A 169 3.24 11.36 -5.05
N HIS A 170 2.26 10.76 -4.38
CA HIS A 170 2.36 9.40 -3.89
C HIS A 170 2.52 8.37 -5.02
N SER A 171 1.77 8.51 -6.12
CA SER A 171 1.93 7.65 -7.29
C SER A 171 3.31 7.77 -7.94
N LEU A 172 3.87 8.98 -8.01
CA LEU A 172 5.24 9.18 -8.49
C LEU A 172 6.26 8.49 -7.57
N TYR A 173 6.10 8.64 -6.25
CA TYR A 173 6.96 8.00 -5.26
C TYR A 173 6.97 6.48 -5.41
N GLN A 174 5.80 5.85 -5.48
CA GLN A 174 5.67 4.39 -5.66
C GLN A 174 6.42 3.92 -6.91
N LYS A 175 6.23 4.61 -8.04
CA LYS A 175 6.90 4.27 -9.31
C LYS A 175 8.42 4.39 -9.22
N VAL A 176 8.93 5.47 -8.61
CA VAL A 176 10.38 5.68 -8.45
C VAL A 176 10.99 4.63 -7.53
N VAL A 177 10.35 4.31 -6.40
CA VAL A 177 10.82 3.27 -5.47
C VAL A 177 10.86 1.92 -6.17
N CYS A 178 9.78 1.49 -6.85
CA CYS A 178 9.74 0.18 -7.52
C CYS A 178 10.77 0.09 -8.66
N ARG A 179 10.92 1.15 -9.46
CA ARG A 179 11.93 1.19 -10.54
C ARG A 179 13.35 1.11 -9.96
N THR A 180 13.62 1.81 -8.86
CA THR A 180 14.94 1.82 -8.19
C THR A 180 15.24 0.48 -7.53
N ALA A 181 14.26 -0.12 -6.83
CA ALA A 181 14.38 -1.42 -6.22
C ALA A 181 14.65 -2.52 -7.26
N THR A 182 13.97 -2.46 -8.41
CA THR A 182 14.21 -3.37 -9.54
C THR A 182 15.64 -3.26 -10.06
N TYR A 183 16.12 -2.03 -10.25
CA TYR A 183 17.49 -1.77 -10.69
C TYR A 183 18.53 -2.30 -9.68
N LEU A 184 18.42 -1.93 -8.41
CA LEU A 184 19.33 -2.37 -7.35
C LEU A 184 19.37 -3.90 -7.23
N THR A 185 18.21 -4.55 -7.30
CA THR A 185 18.11 -6.01 -7.27
C THR A 185 18.80 -6.66 -8.48
N GLY A 186 18.65 -6.10 -9.68
CA GLY A 186 19.34 -6.56 -10.89
C GLY A 186 20.86 -6.43 -10.79
N GLU A 187 21.34 -5.37 -10.15
CA GLU A 187 22.77 -5.12 -9.86
C GLU A 187 23.29 -5.92 -8.65
N LYS A 188 22.47 -6.80 -8.06
CA LYS A 188 22.78 -7.59 -6.85
C LYS A 188 23.10 -6.75 -5.61
N ARG A 189 22.65 -5.50 -5.57
CA ARG A 189 22.79 -4.57 -4.43
C ARG A 189 21.64 -4.79 -3.44
N TYR A 190 21.53 -6.00 -2.91
CA TYR A 190 20.36 -6.47 -2.15
C TYR A 190 20.13 -5.70 -0.85
N GLU A 191 21.19 -5.41 -0.10
CA GLU A 191 21.12 -4.63 1.14
C GLU A 191 20.50 -3.24 0.90
N GLU A 192 20.89 -2.58 -0.19
CA GLU A 192 20.34 -1.27 -0.55
C GLU A 192 18.87 -1.35 -1.00
N THR A 193 18.46 -2.42 -1.68
CA THR A 193 17.04 -2.67 -1.97
C THR A 193 16.25 -2.84 -0.67
N VAL A 194 16.79 -3.61 0.29
CA VAL A 194 16.15 -3.85 1.58
C VAL A 194 15.96 -2.52 2.33
N ASP A 195 16.98 -1.67 2.41
CA ASP A 195 16.90 -0.39 3.10
C ASP A 195 15.95 0.61 2.42
N LEU A 196 15.98 0.66 1.08
CA LEU A 196 15.05 1.45 0.28
C LEU A 196 13.60 1.05 0.58
N CYS A 197 13.30 -0.25 0.51
CA CYS A 197 11.94 -0.75 0.69
C CYS A 197 11.47 -0.68 2.15
N ARG A 198 12.35 -0.84 3.15
CA ARG A 198 12.01 -0.61 4.57
C ARG A 198 11.56 0.83 4.82
N ARG A 199 12.27 1.81 4.25
CA ARG A 199 11.88 3.23 4.32
C ARG A 199 10.54 3.47 3.63
N ALA A 200 10.31 2.82 2.49
CA ALA A 200 9.06 2.95 1.76
C ALA A 200 7.87 2.33 2.52
N VAL A 201 8.04 1.16 3.11
CA VAL A 201 7.05 0.52 3.99
C VAL A 201 6.74 1.37 5.22
N ALA A 202 7.72 2.09 5.77
CA ALA A 202 7.46 3.00 6.89
C ALA A 202 6.56 4.20 6.50
N ILE A 203 6.57 4.60 5.23
CA ILE A 203 5.75 5.70 4.69
C ILE A 203 4.38 5.20 4.24
N ASP A 204 4.35 4.10 3.48
CA ASP A 204 3.13 3.42 3.09
C ASP A 204 3.19 1.94 3.48
N PRO A 205 2.69 1.60 4.68
CA PRO A 205 2.69 0.24 5.19
C PRO A 205 1.79 -0.72 4.43
N TYR A 206 1.02 -0.26 3.44
CA TYR A 206 0.01 -1.07 2.76
C TYR A 206 0.29 -1.27 1.26
N ASP A 207 1.38 -0.71 0.74
CA ASP A 207 1.82 -1.00 -0.62
C ASP A 207 2.54 -2.35 -0.70
N GLU A 208 1.85 -3.32 -1.29
CA GLU A 208 2.35 -4.67 -1.52
C GLU A 208 3.66 -4.72 -2.34
N HIS A 209 3.88 -3.79 -3.27
CA HIS A 209 5.08 -3.81 -4.12
C HIS A 209 6.35 -3.57 -3.31
N PHE A 210 6.27 -2.74 -2.26
CA PHE A 210 7.43 -2.49 -1.39
C PHE A 210 7.79 -3.75 -0.60
N TYR A 211 6.80 -4.47 -0.07
CA TYR A 211 7.04 -5.76 0.58
C TYR A 211 7.56 -6.80 -0.41
N TYR A 212 7.04 -6.85 -1.63
CA TYR A 212 7.52 -7.77 -2.66
C TYR A 212 9.03 -7.63 -2.87
N HIS A 213 9.50 -6.41 -3.14
CA HIS A 213 10.92 -6.14 -3.35
C HIS A 213 11.76 -6.37 -2.09
N LEU A 214 11.24 -6.02 -0.91
CA LEU A 214 11.90 -6.24 0.37
C LEU A 214 12.13 -7.74 0.65
N ILE A 215 11.08 -8.54 0.52
CA ILE A 215 11.11 -9.99 0.74
C ILE A 215 12.02 -10.66 -0.29
N TYR A 216 11.87 -10.29 -1.57
CA TYR A 216 12.64 -10.88 -2.65
C TYR A 216 14.14 -10.57 -2.54
N ALA A 217 14.51 -9.33 -2.22
CA ALA A 217 15.91 -8.96 -1.98
C ALA A 217 16.50 -9.68 -0.77
N SER A 218 15.74 -9.79 0.34
CA SER A 218 16.18 -10.53 1.53
C SER A 218 16.44 -12.01 1.22
N PHE A 219 15.59 -12.62 0.38
CA PHE A 219 15.78 -13.98 -0.09
C PHE A 219 17.06 -14.12 -0.94
N LEU A 220 17.30 -13.20 -1.88
CA LEU A 220 18.48 -13.22 -2.75
C LEU A 220 19.79 -12.96 -1.97
N GLU A 221 19.72 -12.26 -0.84
CA GLU A 221 20.83 -12.09 0.10
C GLU A 221 21.14 -13.37 0.91
N GLY A 222 20.34 -14.43 0.78
CA GLY A 222 20.49 -15.68 1.51
C GLY A 222 19.74 -15.73 2.85
N ARG A 223 18.98 -14.69 3.20
CA ARG A 223 18.18 -14.62 4.45
C ARG A 223 16.79 -15.23 4.26
N GLN A 224 16.76 -16.50 3.86
CA GLN A 224 15.52 -17.18 3.46
C GLN A 224 14.47 -17.26 4.59
N GLU A 225 14.90 -17.57 5.81
CA GLU A 225 13.97 -17.65 6.96
C GLU A 225 13.34 -16.29 7.29
N GLU A 226 14.12 -15.21 7.20
CA GLU A 226 13.64 -13.84 7.39
C GLU A 226 12.63 -13.47 6.30
N ALA A 227 12.93 -13.79 5.03
CA ALA A 227 12.03 -13.55 3.91
C ALA A 227 10.69 -14.28 4.06
N LEU A 228 10.71 -15.55 4.46
CA LEU A 228 9.50 -16.34 4.72
C LEU A 228 8.69 -15.78 5.89
N LYS A 229 9.36 -15.41 6.98
CA LYS A 229 8.71 -14.79 8.14
C LYS A 229 8.02 -13.48 7.74
N LEU A 230 8.73 -12.61 7.02
CA LEU A 230 8.21 -11.33 6.56
C LEU A 230 7.03 -11.49 5.60
N TYR A 231 7.08 -12.47 4.68
CA TYR A 231 5.95 -12.79 3.80
C TYR A 231 4.70 -13.18 4.59
N ASN A 232 4.85 -14.07 5.58
CA ASN A 232 3.73 -14.53 6.41
C ASN A 232 3.13 -13.39 7.24
N GLU A 233 3.97 -12.57 7.88
CA GLU A 233 3.53 -11.40 8.66
C GLU A 233 2.79 -10.39 7.79
N THR A 234 3.30 -10.11 6.58
CA THR A 234 2.69 -9.19 5.62
C THR A 234 1.33 -9.70 5.14
N THR A 235 1.26 -11.00 4.80
CA THR A 235 0.02 -11.64 4.34
C THR A 235 -1.07 -11.61 5.40
N GLU A 236 -0.70 -11.90 6.66
CA GLU A 236 -1.62 -11.80 7.80
C GLU A 236 -2.09 -10.36 8.04
N MET A 237 -1.19 -9.36 7.97
CA MET A 237 -1.56 -7.95 8.08
C MET A 237 -2.58 -7.54 7.00
N PHE A 238 -2.33 -7.90 5.74
CA PHE A 238 -3.25 -7.59 4.63
C PHE A 238 -4.62 -8.22 4.84
N TYR A 239 -4.68 -9.49 5.18
CA TYR A 239 -5.96 -10.18 5.36
C TYR A 239 -6.71 -9.75 6.62
N ARG A 240 -6.01 -9.57 7.75
CA ARG A 240 -6.63 -9.39 9.06
C ARG A 240 -6.93 -7.94 9.37
N ASP A 241 -5.96 -7.06 9.11
CA ASP A 241 -6.01 -5.69 9.60
C ASP A 241 -6.63 -4.75 8.55
N LYS A 242 -6.42 -5.04 7.25
CA LYS A 242 -6.89 -4.18 6.15
C LYS A 242 -7.93 -4.77 5.22
N LEU A 243 -8.26 -6.06 5.37
CA LEU A 243 -9.11 -6.77 4.42
C LEU A 243 -8.68 -6.55 2.96
N ILE A 244 -7.37 -6.57 2.71
CA ILE A 244 -6.77 -6.53 1.39
C ILE A 244 -6.45 -7.96 0.98
N THR A 245 -6.80 -8.34 -0.25
CA THR A 245 -6.36 -9.61 -0.83
C THR A 245 -5.07 -9.34 -1.60
N PRO A 246 -3.94 -9.98 -1.22
CA PRO A 246 -2.69 -9.87 -1.94
C PRO A 246 -2.84 -10.19 -3.43
N SER A 247 -2.06 -9.54 -4.29
CA SER A 247 -2.01 -9.83 -5.72
C SER A 247 -1.49 -11.24 -5.98
N GLU A 248 -1.78 -11.76 -7.18
CA GLU A 248 -1.27 -13.07 -7.59
C GLU A 248 0.25 -13.10 -7.64
N SER A 249 0.89 -12.02 -8.10
CA SER A 249 2.36 -11.87 -8.09
C SER A 249 2.94 -12.00 -6.68
N PHE A 250 2.30 -11.39 -5.69
CA PHE A 250 2.75 -11.51 -4.31
C PHE A 250 2.54 -12.92 -3.76
N LYS A 251 1.38 -13.53 -4.00
CA LYS A 251 1.13 -14.93 -3.58
C LYS A 251 2.12 -15.92 -4.19
N GLU A 252 2.50 -15.73 -5.45
CA GLU A 252 3.51 -16.57 -6.12
C GLU A 252 4.93 -16.35 -5.56
N LEU A 253 5.21 -15.23 -4.87
CA LEU A 253 6.50 -14.98 -4.22
C LEU A 253 6.82 -16.07 -3.19
N TYR A 254 5.82 -16.57 -2.44
CA TYR A 254 6.00 -17.67 -1.50
C TYR A 254 6.72 -18.86 -2.13
N ARG A 255 6.33 -19.20 -3.36
CA ARG A 255 6.94 -20.32 -4.09
C ARG A 255 8.42 -20.07 -4.33
N VAL A 256 8.78 -18.87 -4.77
CA VAL A 256 10.16 -18.50 -5.07
C VAL A 256 11.02 -18.59 -3.81
N ILE A 257 10.54 -18.02 -2.70
CA ILE A 257 11.32 -17.93 -1.45
C ILE A 257 11.29 -19.22 -0.63
N SER A 258 10.38 -20.16 -0.92
CA SER A 258 10.32 -21.47 -0.24
C SER A 258 11.29 -22.52 -0.82
N ILE A 259 11.95 -22.23 -1.94
CA ILE A 259 12.93 -23.14 -2.55
C ILE A 259 14.13 -23.25 -1.61
N ARG A 260 14.38 -24.43 -1.06
CA ARG A 260 15.61 -24.74 -0.32
C ARG A 260 16.63 -25.36 -1.28
N GLU A 261 17.88 -24.92 -1.20
CA GLU A 261 18.98 -25.66 -1.82
C GLU A 261 19.07 -27.05 -1.18
N ARG A 262 18.99 -28.10 -2.00
CA ARG A 262 19.10 -29.49 -1.55
C ARG A 262 20.47 -30.04 -1.95
N PRO A 263 21.14 -30.81 -1.09
CA PRO A 263 22.39 -31.46 -1.46
C PRO A 263 22.17 -32.44 -2.62
N ALA A 264 23.10 -32.44 -3.59
CA ALA A 264 22.99 -33.20 -4.85
C ALA A 264 23.04 -34.74 -4.68
N LEU A 265 23.33 -35.24 -3.48
CA LEU A 265 23.53 -36.67 -3.17
C LEU A 265 22.57 -37.17 -2.09
N ALA A 266 21.27 -36.86 -2.22
CA ALA A 266 20.25 -37.37 -1.32
C ALA A 266 19.81 -38.79 -1.74
N GLN A 267 19.86 -39.75 -0.80
CA GLN A 267 19.30 -41.10 -1.00
C GLN A 267 17.77 -41.08 -0.80
N LEU A 268 17.03 -41.93 -1.53
CA LEU A 268 15.55 -41.98 -1.47
C LEU A 268 15.01 -42.16 -0.05
N ASP A 269 15.66 -42.97 0.79
CA ASP A 269 15.24 -43.21 2.18
C ASP A 269 15.42 -41.97 3.07
N GLN A 270 16.38 -41.10 2.75
CA GLN A 270 16.56 -39.83 3.44
C GLN A 270 15.50 -38.82 2.97
N ILE A 271 15.22 -38.80 1.67
CA ILE A 271 14.14 -37.96 1.10
C ILE A 271 12.78 -38.36 1.67
N GLN A 272 12.47 -39.65 1.78
CA GLN A 272 11.20 -40.12 2.34
C GLN A 272 11.06 -39.78 3.83
N ARG A 273 12.14 -39.86 4.61
CA ARG A 273 12.12 -39.43 6.02
C ARG A 273 11.88 -37.93 6.15
N GLU A 274 12.60 -37.11 5.38
CA GLU A 274 12.40 -35.65 5.36
C GLU A 274 10.96 -35.26 4.95
N LEU A 275 10.40 -35.93 3.92
CA LEU A 275 9.02 -35.70 3.48
C LEU A 275 7.99 -36.18 4.53
N GLY A 276 8.27 -37.27 5.26
CA GLY A 276 7.40 -37.83 6.29
C GLY A 276 7.41 -37.04 7.61
N GLU A 277 8.56 -36.49 8.01
CA GLU A 277 8.70 -35.63 9.19
C GLU A 277 7.86 -34.36 9.06
N ALA A 278 7.74 -33.79 7.86
CA ALA A 278 6.90 -32.61 7.59
C ALA A 278 5.38 -32.87 7.77
N ILE A 279 4.93 -34.13 7.71
CA ILE A 279 3.52 -34.53 7.81
C ILE A 279 3.14 -34.87 9.27
N SER A 280 4.14 -35.15 10.11
CA SER A 280 3.98 -35.67 11.46
C SER A 280 3.57 -34.57 12.45
N GLY A 281 2.27 -34.26 12.54
CA GLY A 281 1.72 -33.32 13.54
C GLY A 281 0.55 -32.45 13.09
N GLN A 282 0.07 -32.59 11.85
CA GLN A 282 -1.09 -31.86 11.35
C GLN A 282 -2.36 -32.71 11.47
N ASP A 283 -3.12 -32.55 12.56
CA ASP A 283 -4.48 -33.06 12.64
C ASP A 283 -5.43 -32.23 11.76
N GLY A 284 -6.23 -32.90 10.93
CA GLY A 284 -7.20 -32.26 10.03
C GLY A 284 -6.62 -31.87 8.67
N ALA A 285 -7.37 -31.11 7.88
CA ALA A 285 -6.96 -30.76 6.51
C ALA A 285 -5.68 -29.91 6.42
N TYR A 286 -4.98 -30.10 5.31
CA TYR A 286 -3.77 -29.38 4.96
C TYR A 286 -4.09 -27.94 4.53
N LEU A 287 -3.84 -26.98 5.42
CA LEU A 287 -3.86 -25.55 5.08
C LEU A 287 -2.55 -25.17 4.40
N CYS A 288 -2.63 -24.64 3.19
CA CYS A 288 -1.47 -24.23 2.41
C CYS A 288 -1.63 -22.84 1.80
N GLU A 289 -0.50 -22.27 1.38
CA GLU A 289 -0.47 -21.03 0.59
C GLU A 289 -1.09 -21.25 -0.80
N TYR A 290 -1.68 -20.19 -1.36
CA TYR A 290 -2.43 -20.30 -2.61
C TYR A 290 -1.57 -20.78 -3.79
N ALA A 291 -0.30 -20.37 -3.86
CA ALA A 291 0.63 -20.85 -4.88
C ALA A 291 0.87 -22.38 -4.79
N VAL A 292 0.86 -22.95 -3.57
CA VAL A 292 0.96 -24.40 -3.35
C VAL A 292 -0.35 -25.08 -3.73
N PHE A 293 -1.49 -24.51 -3.32
CA PHE A 293 -2.82 -25.02 -3.67
C PHE A 293 -3.00 -25.15 -5.19
N LYS A 294 -2.59 -24.14 -5.95
CA LYS A 294 -2.63 -24.13 -7.41
C LYS A 294 -1.83 -25.28 -8.03
N ARG A 295 -0.72 -25.69 -7.41
CA ARG A 295 0.07 -26.85 -7.85
C ARG A 295 -0.60 -28.17 -7.52
N LEU A 296 -1.17 -28.31 -6.34
CA LEU A 296 -1.97 -29.48 -5.98
C LEU A 296 -3.14 -29.64 -6.95
N PHE A 297 -3.86 -28.56 -7.23
CA PHE A 297 -4.93 -28.53 -8.23
C PHE A 297 -4.46 -29.00 -9.62
N GLN A 298 -3.30 -28.53 -10.11
CA GLN A 298 -2.77 -28.92 -11.41
C GLN A 298 -2.37 -30.41 -11.47
N ILE A 299 -1.86 -30.97 -10.37
CA ILE A 299 -1.53 -32.39 -10.28
C ILE A 299 -2.81 -33.23 -10.32
N GLU A 300 -3.80 -32.86 -9.52
CA GLU A 300 -5.11 -33.51 -9.46
C GLU A 300 -5.84 -33.45 -10.81
N GLN A 301 -5.84 -32.29 -11.47
CA GLN A 301 -6.45 -32.13 -12.82
C GLN A 301 -5.83 -33.09 -13.85
N ARG A 302 -4.50 -33.27 -13.85
CA ARG A 302 -3.82 -34.26 -14.70
C ARG A 302 -4.11 -35.71 -14.30
N GLY A 303 -4.42 -35.95 -13.03
CA GLY A 303 -4.85 -37.25 -12.52
C GLY A 303 -6.23 -37.65 -13.03
N VAL A 304 -7.16 -36.69 -13.13
CA VAL A 304 -8.52 -36.89 -13.69
C VAL A 304 -8.45 -37.39 -15.14
N GLU A 305 -7.56 -36.81 -15.97
CA GLU A 305 -7.36 -37.24 -17.36
C GLU A 305 -6.98 -38.73 -17.50
N ARG A 306 -6.32 -39.30 -16.49
CA ARG A 306 -5.81 -40.68 -16.52
C ARG A 306 -6.75 -41.70 -15.88
N SER A 307 -7.41 -41.30 -14.79
CA SER A 307 -8.21 -42.19 -13.94
C SER A 307 -9.71 -42.14 -14.26
N GLY A 308 -10.20 -41.03 -14.81
CA GLY A 308 -11.63 -40.75 -14.98
C GLY A 308 -12.35 -40.39 -13.68
N ASP A 309 -11.63 -40.21 -12.57
CA ASP A 309 -12.21 -39.81 -11.29
C ASP A 309 -12.66 -38.34 -11.31
N SER A 310 -13.80 -38.05 -10.68
CA SER A 310 -14.29 -36.68 -10.51
C SER A 310 -13.67 -36.02 -9.28
N ILE A 311 -13.04 -34.87 -9.48
CA ILE A 311 -12.53 -34.02 -8.41
C ILE A 311 -13.37 -32.76 -8.34
N TYR A 312 -13.70 -32.33 -7.13
CA TYR A 312 -14.52 -31.14 -6.92
C TYR A 312 -13.72 -30.02 -6.27
N LEU A 313 -13.96 -28.80 -6.75
CA LEU A 313 -13.50 -27.58 -6.12
C LEU A 313 -14.65 -26.95 -5.35
N CYS A 314 -14.42 -26.63 -4.08
CA CYS A 314 -15.38 -25.93 -3.24
C CYS A 314 -14.84 -24.56 -2.84
N LEU A 315 -15.61 -23.51 -3.13
CA LEU A 315 -15.34 -22.16 -2.66
C LEU A 315 -16.33 -21.81 -1.56
N LEU A 316 -15.84 -21.51 -0.36
CA LEU A 316 -16.63 -21.03 0.77
C LEU A 316 -16.48 -19.52 0.88
N THR A 317 -17.59 -18.80 0.93
CA THR A 317 -17.65 -17.33 1.01
C THR A 317 -18.36 -16.90 2.28
N VAL A 318 -17.67 -16.13 3.13
CA VAL A 318 -18.24 -15.49 4.32
C VAL A 318 -18.82 -14.14 3.94
N SER A 319 -20.10 -13.92 4.22
CA SER A 319 -20.81 -12.68 3.94
C SER A 319 -21.87 -12.40 4.99
N ASP A 320 -22.56 -11.27 4.88
CA ASP A 320 -23.85 -11.08 5.53
C ASP A 320 -24.95 -11.92 4.83
N ARG A 321 -26.18 -11.86 5.35
CA ARG A 321 -27.33 -12.57 4.75
C ARG A 321 -27.74 -12.05 3.36
N GLN A 322 -27.28 -10.87 2.97
CA GLN A 322 -27.53 -10.25 1.67
C GLN A 322 -26.35 -10.47 0.69
N GLY A 323 -25.33 -11.24 1.08
CA GLY A 323 -24.15 -11.49 0.26
C GLY A 323 -23.12 -10.35 0.26
N ARG A 324 -23.26 -9.36 1.14
CA ARG A 324 -22.34 -8.22 1.26
C ARG A 324 -21.21 -8.53 2.23
N MET A 325 -20.11 -7.78 2.09
CA MET A 325 -18.98 -7.87 3.01
C MET A 325 -19.36 -7.39 4.41
N LEU A 326 -18.84 -8.09 5.42
CA LEU A 326 -19.04 -7.74 6.82
C LEU A 326 -18.09 -6.61 7.24
N ARG A 327 -18.36 -6.01 8.40
CA ARG A 327 -17.40 -5.08 9.04
C ARG A 327 -16.06 -5.79 9.30
N PRO A 328 -14.92 -5.11 9.19
CA PRO A 328 -13.58 -5.72 9.26
C PRO A 328 -13.36 -6.68 10.43
N GLU A 329 -13.69 -6.25 11.65
CA GLU A 329 -13.54 -7.06 12.86
C GLU A 329 -14.35 -8.37 12.82
N ILE A 330 -15.57 -8.29 12.27
CA ILE A 330 -16.49 -9.43 12.16
C ILE A 330 -16.00 -10.37 11.07
N GLN A 331 -15.59 -9.82 9.93
CA GLN A 331 -15.06 -10.58 8.78
C GLN A 331 -13.83 -11.39 9.19
N SER A 332 -12.86 -10.73 9.83
CA SER A 332 -11.62 -11.36 10.30
C SER A 332 -11.89 -12.51 11.28
N ARG A 333 -12.74 -12.26 12.29
CA ARG A 333 -13.13 -13.29 13.27
C ARG A 333 -13.89 -14.45 12.64
N ALA A 334 -14.82 -14.17 11.73
CA ALA A 334 -15.58 -15.19 11.03
C ALA A 334 -14.67 -16.05 10.15
N MET A 335 -13.70 -15.47 9.45
CA MET A 335 -12.73 -16.20 8.64
C MET A 335 -11.83 -17.10 9.47
N GLU A 336 -11.33 -16.64 10.63
CA GLU A 336 -10.54 -17.50 11.52
C GLU A 336 -11.38 -18.68 12.05
N ARG A 337 -12.67 -18.44 12.36
CA ARG A 337 -13.56 -19.54 12.78
C ARG A 337 -13.84 -20.51 11.64
N LEU A 338 -14.04 -20.01 10.42
CA LEU A 338 -14.23 -20.84 9.25
C LEU A 338 -12.99 -21.71 8.97
N LYS A 339 -11.78 -21.14 9.07
CA LYS A 339 -10.52 -21.88 8.95
C LYS A 339 -10.47 -23.08 9.90
N GLN A 340 -10.78 -22.87 11.18
CA GLN A 340 -10.82 -23.96 12.17
C GLN A 340 -11.92 -24.98 11.85
N SER A 341 -13.10 -24.52 11.42
CA SER A 341 -14.19 -25.41 11.00
C SER A 341 -13.80 -26.26 9.80
N VAL A 342 -13.12 -25.70 8.79
CA VAL A 342 -12.63 -26.46 7.62
C VAL A 342 -11.59 -27.47 8.06
N LYS A 343 -10.58 -27.04 8.83
CA LYS A 343 -9.49 -27.91 9.32
C LYS A 343 -10.02 -29.14 10.08
N CYS A 344 -10.94 -28.95 11.03
CA CYS A 344 -11.48 -30.05 11.83
C CYS A 344 -12.55 -30.90 11.11
N SER A 345 -13.08 -30.42 9.99
CA SER A 345 -14.14 -31.12 9.24
C SER A 345 -13.62 -31.93 8.07
N LEU A 346 -12.34 -31.83 7.73
CA LEU A 346 -11.76 -32.47 6.55
C LEU A 346 -10.66 -33.46 6.97
N ARG A 347 -10.34 -34.38 6.07
CA ARG A 347 -9.27 -35.36 6.29
C ARG A 347 -7.92 -34.71 6.05
N SER A 348 -6.85 -35.31 6.59
CA SER A 348 -5.48 -34.85 6.36
C SER A 348 -5.03 -34.91 4.89
N SER A 349 -5.70 -35.72 4.08
CA SER A 349 -5.51 -35.77 2.63
C SER A 349 -6.11 -34.58 1.87
N ASP A 350 -7.04 -33.84 2.48
CA ASP A 350 -7.75 -32.74 1.82
C ASP A 350 -6.95 -31.45 1.99
N ALA A 351 -6.83 -30.67 0.92
CA ALA A 351 -6.10 -29.40 0.93
C ALA A 351 -7.05 -28.20 0.83
N PHE A 352 -6.74 -27.13 1.54
CA PHE A 352 -7.44 -25.84 1.42
C PHE A 352 -6.48 -24.66 1.53
N SER A 353 -6.87 -23.53 0.94
CA SER A 353 -6.11 -22.29 0.96
C SER A 353 -7.02 -21.09 1.15
N ARG A 354 -6.49 -20.02 1.75
CA ARG A 354 -7.13 -18.71 1.69
C ARG A 354 -7.14 -18.25 0.23
N TYR A 355 -8.30 -17.88 -0.30
CA TYR A 355 -8.42 -17.34 -1.67
C TYR A 355 -8.48 -15.81 -1.63
N SER A 356 -9.31 -15.27 -0.74
CA SER A 356 -9.51 -13.84 -0.53
C SER A 356 -9.76 -13.51 0.94
N VAL A 357 -9.99 -12.23 1.22
CA VAL A 357 -10.34 -11.73 2.56
C VAL A 357 -11.63 -12.33 3.10
N SER A 358 -12.51 -12.83 2.24
CA SER A 358 -13.80 -13.43 2.58
C SER A 358 -13.96 -14.88 2.14
N GLN A 359 -12.94 -15.50 1.53
CA GLN A 359 -13.09 -16.80 0.90
C GLN A 359 -11.98 -17.80 1.20
N TYR A 360 -12.39 -19.05 1.37
CA TYR A 360 -11.52 -20.24 1.38
C TYR A 360 -11.83 -21.11 0.17
N ILE A 361 -10.80 -21.63 -0.48
CA ILE A 361 -10.90 -22.58 -1.57
C ILE A 361 -10.42 -23.96 -1.08
N ILE A 362 -11.15 -25.01 -1.43
CA ILE A 362 -10.95 -26.37 -0.95
C ILE A 362 -10.89 -27.30 -2.16
N LEU A 363 -9.92 -28.22 -2.14
CA LEU A 363 -9.78 -29.29 -3.11
C LEU A 363 -10.30 -30.59 -2.48
N LEU A 364 -11.32 -31.19 -3.11
CA LEU A 364 -11.98 -32.42 -2.64
C LEU A 364 -11.72 -33.55 -3.64
N PRO A 365 -10.61 -34.29 -3.51
CA PRO A 365 -10.29 -35.40 -4.40
C PRO A 365 -11.28 -36.55 -4.25
N THR A 366 -11.57 -37.23 -5.36
CA THR A 366 -12.26 -38.54 -5.39
C THR A 366 -13.64 -38.53 -4.71
N THR A 367 -14.45 -37.51 -4.99
CA THR A 367 -15.80 -37.38 -4.43
C THR A 367 -16.86 -37.33 -5.53
N THR A 368 -18.06 -37.85 -5.25
CA THR A 368 -19.26 -37.52 -6.03
C THR A 368 -19.78 -36.16 -5.59
N TYR A 369 -20.60 -35.50 -6.41
CA TYR A 369 -21.26 -34.24 -6.04
C TYR A 369 -21.98 -34.34 -4.68
N GLU A 370 -22.71 -35.43 -4.45
CA GLU A 370 -23.42 -35.68 -3.18
C GLU A 370 -22.46 -35.79 -1.99
N ASN A 371 -21.33 -36.48 -2.15
CA ASN A 371 -20.32 -36.59 -1.11
C ASN A 371 -19.66 -35.22 -0.84
N GLY A 372 -19.42 -34.42 -1.88
CA GLY A 372 -18.98 -33.04 -1.76
C GLY A 372 -19.95 -32.18 -0.94
N GLU A 373 -21.26 -32.25 -1.21
CA GLU A 373 -22.27 -31.54 -0.42
C GLU A 373 -22.29 -31.99 1.04
N ARG A 374 -22.15 -33.30 1.31
CA ARG A 374 -22.10 -33.81 2.70
C ARG A 374 -20.91 -33.24 3.47
N VAL A 375 -19.76 -33.12 2.81
CA VAL A 375 -18.56 -32.48 3.40
C VAL A 375 -18.83 -31.01 3.72
N VAL A 376 -19.41 -30.26 2.78
CA VAL A 376 -19.75 -28.85 3.00
C VAL A 376 -20.76 -28.67 4.14
N ARG A 377 -21.83 -29.48 4.18
CA ARG A 377 -22.81 -29.43 5.28
C ARG A 377 -22.17 -29.71 6.64
N ARG A 378 -21.17 -30.59 6.71
CA ARG A 378 -20.39 -30.84 7.94
C ARG A 378 -19.59 -29.60 8.35
N ILE A 379 -18.91 -28.95 7.40
CA ILE A 379 -18.17 -27.70 7.64
C ILE A 379 -19.12 -26.62 8.17
N LEU A 380 -20.24 -26.40 7.48
CA LEU A 380 -21.25 -25.40 7.87
C LEU A 380 -21.86 -25.70 9.25
N GLY A 381 -22.16 -26.97 9.53
CA GLY A 381 -22.65 -27.40 10.84
C GLY A 381 -21.63 -27.19 11.96
N ASN A 382 -20.35 -27.40 11.70
CA ASN A 382 -19.27 -27.11 12.66
C ASN A 382 -19.08 -25.61 12.88
N PHE A 383 -19.19 -24.81 11.82
CA PHE A 383 -19.12 -23.35 11.91
C PHE A 383 -20.28 -22.79 12.74
N ASN A 384 -21.52 -23.14 12.40
CA ASN A 384 -22.72 -22.63 13.07
C ASN A 384 -22.77 -23.04 14.55
N ARG A 385 -22.23 -24.21 14.92
CA ARG A 385 -22.09 -24.63 16.32
C ARG A 385 -21.09 -23.77 17.10
N ASN A 386 -19.98 -23.40 16.47
CA ASN A 386 -18.88 -22.70 17.13
C ASN A 386 -18.94 -21.17 16.97
N TYR A 387 -19.85 -20.65 16.13
CA TYR A 387 -19.96 -19.23 15.82
C TYR A 387 -21.44 -18.80 15.68
N VAL A 388 -22.04 -18.39 16.80
CA VAL A 388 -23.50 -18.16 16.95
C VAL A 388 -23.93 -16.73 16.55
N ARG A 389 -23.32 -16.14 15.51
CA ARG A 389 -23.66 -14.79 15.07
C ARG A 389 -24.67 -14.81 13.93
N LYS A 390 -25.86 -14.25 14.18
CA LYS A 390 -27.00 -14.29 13.24
C LYS A 390 -26.80 -13.46 11.97
N ASP A 391 -25.90 -12.48 12.03
CA ASP A 391 -25.52 -11.54 10.97
C ASP A 391 -24.54 -12.14 9.95
N VAL A 392 -23.94 -13.29 10.25
CA VAL A 392 -22.95 -13.93 9.38
C VAL A 392 -23.55 -15.16 8.70
N ALA A 393 -23.32 -15.28 7.40
CA ALA A 393 -23.68 -16.42 6.58
C ALA A 393 -22.46 -16.95 5.83
N ILE A 394 -22.45 -18.25 5.55
CA ILE A 394 -21.48 -18.86 4.64
C ILE A 394 -22.23 -19.40 3.44
N ASN A 395 -21.88 -18.87 2.27
CA ASN A 395 -22.31 -19.39 1.00
C ASN A 395 -21.23 -20.32 0.42
N TYR A 396 -21.62 -21.30 -0.38
CA TYR A 396 -20.68 -22.19 -1.04
C TYR A 396 -21.02 -22.35 -2.53
N SER A 397 -19.98 -22.55 -3.34
CA SER A 397 -20.11 -23.07 -4.69
C SER A 397 -19.28 -24.35 -4.81
N LEU A 398 -19.86 -25.38 -5.41
CA LEU A 398 -19.21 -26.66 -5.68
C LEU A 398 -19.20 -26.88 -7.19
N SER A 399 -18.04 -27.15 -7.77
CA SER A 399 -17.93 -27.37 -9.21
C SER A 399 -16.94 -28.50 -9.51
N PRO A 400 -17.27 -29.41 -10.44
CA PRO A 400 -16.34 -30.44 -10.87
C PRO A 400 -15.19 -29.81 -11.65
N ILE A 401 -13.99 -30.35 -11.50
CA ILE A 401 -12.84 -30.00 -12.30
C ILE A 401 -13.00 -30.66 -13.67
N LEU A 402 -12.88 -29.86 -14.74
CA LEU A 402 -12.86 -30.37 -16.09
C LEU A 402 -11.43 -30.81 -16.49
N PRO A 403 -11.29 -31.86 -17.32
CA PRO A 403 -10.00 -32.22 -17.93
C PRO A 403 -9.37 -31.00 -18.62
N GLY A 404 -8.03 -30.89 -18.53
CA GLY A 404 -7.27 -29.74 -19.01
C GLY A 404 -7.06 -29.73 -20.52
#